data_AF-A0A2H0D6D5-F1
#
_entry.id   AF-A0A2H0D6D5-F1
#
_cell.length_a   1.000
_cell.length_b   1.000
_cell.length_c   1.000
_cell.angle_alpha   90.00
_cell.angle_beta   90.00
_cell.angle_gamma   90.00
#
_symmetry.space_group_name_H-M   'P 1'
#
loop_
_entity.id
_entity.type
_entity.pdbx_description
1 polymer ?
#
loop_
_entity_poly.entity_id
_entity_poly.type
_entity_poly.pdbx_seq_one_letter_code
_entity_poly.pdbx_strand_id
1 'polypeptide(L)'
;MKGLFYTIQAEAKKGRDSSKTVFFYNRLPNHEFDNALIISKTDVIPSVAGETKITGNILSTSNRVSQGTIFGLKNTDANYLDGKVMAGKEIKTKLFADTLVKNIFTFVPDGSFAIVEGNRSLSPGELDTLKNIIITGDLRINGIGGSKVNYTNLKIKVGGKLFIDEGTELRREMEIYCDSAVAIEPNVKIENAMIATRSGISVGQGSELQYVQLFSTKSINSDQAYFKFPSILCLYIETTNKKNYRNQMELKSTTLNGSAMLVCDIAGLSGNQSKIIIDEKSVVHGMIYSENYAEIHGEINGSVYVNSLWYYQEPTEYLNWMIDLKSNRKKLDPEFLLPVGFSDEQKYKLVRETWIY
;
A
#
# COMPACT_ATOMS: atom_id res chain seq x y z
N MET A 1 9.96 12.52 -8.21
CA MET A 1 8.99 11.70 -7.48
C MET A 1 9.76 10.60 -6.79
N LYS A 2 9.44 10.27 -5.54
CA LYS A 2 10.03 9.13 -4.83
C LYS A 2 8.91 8.19 -4.42
N GLY A 3 8.82 7.05 -5.10
CA GLY A 3 7.62 6.20 -5.06
C GLY A 3 6.39 6.98 -5.52
N LEU A 4 5.38 7.05 -4.66
CA LEU A 4 4.12 7.77 -4.86
C LEU A 4 4.03 9.07 -4.04
N PHE A 5 5.18 9.65 -3.67
CA PHE A 5 5.27 10.98 -3.07
C PHE A 5 5.89 11.98 -4.07
N TYR A 6 5.38 13.21 -4.07
CA TYR A 6 6.11 14.31 -4.68
C TYR A 6 7.24 14.74 -3.76
N THR A 7 8.40 15.03 -4.33
CA THR A 7 9.58 15.47 -3.60
C THR A 7 10.06 16.77 -4.20
N ILE A 8 10.14 17.82 -3.39
CA ILE A 8 10.71 19.11 -3.75
C ILE A 8 11.99 19.28 -2.92
N GLN A 9 13.10 19.56 -3.59
CA GLN A 9 14.35 19.88 -2.92
C GLN A 9 14.66 21.36 -3.10
N ALA A 10 14.89 22.06 -1.99
CA ALA A 10 15.40 23.42 -1.98
C ALA A 10 16.87 23.41 -1.53
N GLU A 11 17.71 24.24 -2.14
CA GLU A 11 19.11 24.40 -1.76
C GLU A 11 19.43 25.89 -1.64
N ALA A 12 19.93 26.30 -0.48
CA ALA A 12 20.46 27.63 -0.24
C ALA A 12 22.00 27.57 -0.15
N LYS A 13 22.69 28.53 -0.76
CA LYS A 13 24.16 28.61 -0.76
C LYS A 13 24.63 29.99 -0.31
N LYS A 14 25.64 30.05 0.57
CA LYS A 14 26.34 31.27 0.96
C LYS A 14 27.85 30.98 1.05
N GLY A 15 28.60 31.37 0.02
CA GLY A 15 30.02 31.04 -0.06
C GLY A 15 30.25 29.54 -0.21
N ARG A 16 30.95 28.92 0.76
CA ARG A 16 31.18 27.46 0.82
C ARG A 16 30.09 26.70 1.58
N ASP A 17 29.21 27.42 2.27
CA ASP A 17 28.14 26.82 3.05
C ASP A 17 26.94 26.55 2.15
N SER A 18 26.33 25.37 2.31
CA SER A 18 25.08 25.02 1.66
C SER A 18 24.14 24.38 2.67
N SER A 19 22.84 24.68 2.58
CA SER A 19 21.80 23.95 3.30
C SER A 19 20.79 23.42 2.29
N LYS A 20 20.36 22.18 2.46
CA LYS A 20 19.35 21.55 1.59
C LYS A 20 18.15 21.15 2.43
N THR A 21 16.95 21.34 1.90
CA THR A 21 15.71 20.87 2.53
C THR A 21 14.93 20.05 1.52
N VAL A 22 14.46 18.88 1.96
CA VAL A 22 13.64 17.99 1.15
C VAL A 22 12.23 17.98 1.72
N PHE A 23 11.27 18.35 0.89
CA PHE A 23 9.85 18.38 1.22
C PHE A 23 9.13 17.24 0.50
N PHE A 24 8.34 16.47 1.24
CA PHE A 24 7.50 15.41 0.72
C PHE A 24 6.06 15.91 0.69
N TYR A 25 5.41 15.77 -0.47
CA TYR A 25 4.02 16.19 -0.67
C TYR A 25 3.17 15.02 -1.12
N ASN A 26 1.97 14.96 -0.57
CA ASN A 26 0.89 14.08 -1.01
C ASN A 26 -0.37 14.89 -1.30
N ARG A 27 -1.38 14.21 -1.84
CA ARG A 27 -2.59 14.85 -2.30
C ARG A 27 -3.65 14.87 -1.19
N LEU A 28 -4.42 15.94 -1.10
CA LEU A 28 -5.61 15.94 -0.25
C LEU A 28 -6.67 14.98 -0.82
N PRO A 29 -7.42 14.26 0.03
CA PRO A 29 -8.58 13.50 -0.41
C PRO A 29 -9.54 14.35 -1.22
N ASN A 30 -10.06 13.81 -2.31
CA ASN A 30 -11.09 14.44 -3.13
C ASN A 30 -12.47 13.79 -2.82
N HIS A 31 -13.52 14.31 -3.46
CA HIS A 31 -14.90 13.85 -3.24
C HIS A 31 -15.15 12.38 -3.62
N GLU A 32 -14.28 11.75 -4.42
CA GLU A 32 -14.38 10.33 -4.78
C GLU A 32 -14.16 9.43 -3.54
N PHE A 33 -13.52 9.96 -2.48
CA PHE A 33 -13.19 9.24 -1.24
C PHE A 33 -13.97 9.74 -0.01
N ASP A 34 -15.07 10.48 -0.20
CA ASP A 34 -15.94 10.96 0.88
C ASP A 34 -16.82 9.87 1.50
N ASN A 35 -16.96 8.73 0.80
CA ASN A 35 -17.79 7.62 1.22
C ASN A 35 -16.99 6.59 2.04
N ALA A 36 -17.66 5.88 2.94
CA ALA A 36 -17.06 4.79 3.71
C ALA A 36 -16.75 3.58 2.80
N LEU A 37 -17.64 3.33 1.83
CA LEU A 37 -17.53 2.22 0.90
C LEU A 37 -18.00 2.65 -0.49
N ILE A 38 -17.18 2.36 -1.49
CA ILE A 38 -17.46 2.57 -2.91
C ILE A 38 -17.29 1.22 -3.62
N ILE A 39 -18.35 0.75 -4.28
CA ILE A 39 -18.34 -0.48 -5.08
C ILE A 39 -18.67 -0.09 -6.52
N SER A 40 -17.71 -0.24 -7.43
CA SER A 40 -17.89 0.23 -8.81
C SER A 40 -18.51 -0.79 -9.77
N LYS A 41 -18.48 -2.09 -9.45
CA LYS A 41 -19.11 -3.13 -10.29
C LYS A 41 -20.64 -2.98 -10.32
N THR A 42 -21.21 -3.03 -11.53
CA THR A 42 -22.55 -2.51 -11.80
C THR A 42 -23.69 -3.53 -11.77
N ASP A 43 -23.38 -4.82 -11.92
CA ASP A 43 -24.31 -5.92 -12.19
C ASP A 43 -24.78 -6.69 -10.95
N VAL A 44 -24.26 -6.37 -9.76
CA VAL A 44 -24.59 -7.09 -8.51
C VAL A 44 -24.98 -6.11 -7.42
N ILE A 45 -26.19 -6.28 -6.87
CA ILE A 45 -26.67 -5.52 -5.71
C ILE A 45 -25.80 -5.88 -4.49
N PRO A 46 -25.18 -4.89 -3.83
CA PRO A 46 -24.41 -5.17 -2.62
C PRO A 46 -25.29 -5.78 -1.53
N SER A 47 -24.74 -6.77 -0.83
CA SER A 47 -25.44 -7.48 0.24
C SER A 47 -24.66 -7.39 1.55
N VAL A 48 -25.36 -7.43 2.69
CA VAL A 48 -24.74 -7.48 4.03
C VAL A 48 -25.10 -8.77 4.76
N ALA A 49 -24.13 -9.33 5.47
CA ALA A 49 -24.28 -10.46 6.38
C ALA A 49 -23.36 -10.30 7.62
N GLY A 50 -23.58 -11.12 8.66
CA GLY A 50 -22.72 -11.17 9.84
C GLY A 50 -22.84 -9.96 10.76
N GLU A 51 -21.74 -9.59 11.41
CA GLU A 51 -21.61 -8.46 12.33
C GLU A 51 -21.20 -7.15 11.62
N THR A 52 -21.53 -7.03 10.33
CA THR A 52 -21.21 -5.86 9.50
C THR A 52 -21.73 -4.56 10.14
N LYS A 53 -20.87 -3.54 10.22
CA LYS A 53 -21.19 -2.19 10.69
C LYS A 53 -20.47 -1.13 9.84
N ILE A 54 -21.22 -0.20 9.29
CA ILE A 54 -20.72 0.86 8.41
C ILE A 54 -21.18 2.21 8.93
N THR A 55 -20.22 3.10 9.20
CA THR A 55 -20.44 4.50 9.57
C THR A 55 -19.93 5.39 8.44
N GLY A 56 -20.86 6.04 7.74
CA GLY A 56 -20.63 6.79 6.52
C GLY A 56 -21.46 6.25 5.34
N ASN A 57 -21.39 6.94 4.21
CA ASN A 57 -22.20 6.58 3.04
C ASN A 57 -21.62 5.37 2.30
N ILE A 58 -22.51 4.61 1.66
CA ILE A 58 -22.18 3.58 0.67
C ILE A 58 -22.53 4.15 -0.70
N LEU A 59 -21.56 4.21 -1.60
CA LEU A 59 -21.76 4.53 -3.01
C LEU A 59 -21.67 3.25 -3.83
N SER A 60 -22.74 2.89 -4.54
CA SER A 60 -22.74 1.77 -5.48
C SER A 60 -23.57 2.11 -6.71
N THR A 61 -23.68 1.21 -7.68
CA THR A 61 -24.60 1.41 -8.82
C THR A 61 -26.06 1.19 -8.47
N SER A 62 -26.32 0.61 -7.31
CA SER A 62 -27.64 0.39 -6.74
C SER A 62 -27.91 1.40 -5.63
N ASN A 63 -29.16 1.86 -5.51
CA ASN A 63 -29.62 2.63 -4.34
C ASN A 63 -30.11 1.73 -3.20
N ARG A 64 -29.86 0.42 -3.29
CA ARG A 64 -30.28 -0.59 -2.32
C ARG A 64 -29.11 -1.48 -1.94
N VAL A 65 -29.13 -1.90 -0.69
CA VAL A 65 -28.30 -2.96 -0.14
C VAL A 65 -29.25 -4.04 0.38
N SER A 66 -29.06 -5.28 -0.05
CA SER A 66 -29.84 -6.41 0.46
C SER A 66 -29.27 -6.92 1.77
N GLN A 67 -30.14 -7.34 2.70
CA GLN A 67 -29.72 -8.17 3.83
C GLN A 67 -29.85 -9.62 3.39
N GLY A 68 -28.74 -10.36 3.44
CA GLY A 68 -28.69 -11.76 3.06
C GLY A 68 -28.35 -12.65 4.25
N THR A 69 -28.62 -13.94 4.11
CA THR A 69 -28.20 -14.96 5.09
C THR A 69 -27.16 -15.85 4.45
N ILE A 70 -26.07 -16.09 5.17
CA ILE A 70 -25.04 -17.07 4.83
C ILE A 70 -25.02 -18.11 5.95
N PHE A 71 -24.96 -19.39 5.60
CA PHE A 71 -24.99 -20.47 6.58
C PHE A 71 -23.82 -20.35 7.57
N GLY A 72 -24.15 -20.34 8.86
CA GLY A 72 -23.16 -20.21 9.94
C GLY A 72 -22.84 -18.78 10.36
N LEU A 73 -23.28 -17.77 9.61
CA LEU A 73 -23.13 -16.37 9.98
C LEU A 73 -24.37 -15.84 10.69
N LYS A 74 -24.16 -14.89 11.60
CA LYS A 74 -25.27 -14.18 12.26
C LYS A 74 -26.04 -13.33 11.24
N ASN A 75 -27.32 -13.10 11.54
CA ASN A 75 -28.08 -12.09 10.83
C ASN A 75 -27.53 -10.71 11.17
N THR A 76 -27.39 -9.89 10.13
CA THR A 76 -26.99 -8.49 10.26
C THR A 76 -27.98 -7.69 11.08
N ASP A 77 -27.48 -6.83 11.97
CA ASP A 77 -28.30 -5.86 12.71
C ASP A 77 -29.08 -4.97 11.71
N ALA A 78 -30.32 -4.63 12.03
CA ALA A 78 -31.09 -3.66 11.25
C ALA A 78 -30.38 -2.29 11.17
N ASN A 79 -29.55 -1.96 12.16
CA ASN A 79 -28.78 -0.72 12.24
C ASN A 79 -27.33 -0.88 11.76
N TYR A 80 -27.07 -1.78 10.79
CA TYR A 80 -25.71 -1.97 10.25
C TYR A 80 -25.14 -0.73 9.55
N LEU A 81 -25.96 0.25 9.18
CA LEU A 81 -25.56 1.44 8.44
C LEU A 81 -25.96 2.73 9.17
N ASP A 82 -24.96 3.49 9.63
CA ASP A 82 -25.08 4.92 10.00
C ASP A 82 -24.64 5.77 8.81
N GLY A 83 -25.54 5.96 7.85
CA GLY A 83 -25.27 6.68 6.60
C GLY A 83 -26.37 6.48 5.57
N LYS A 84 -26.09 6.82 4.30
CA LYS A 84 -27.01 6.62 3.18
C LYS A 84 -26.41 5.66 2.16
N VAL A 85 -27.27 4.91 1.48
CA VAL A 85 -26.94 4.22 0.23
C VAL A 85 -27.21 5.19 -0.91
N MET A 86 -26.19 5.47 -1.70
CA MET A 86 -26.24 6.35 -2.86
C MET A 86 -26.01 5.54 -4.13
N ALA A 87 -26.80 5.84 -5.17
CA ALA A 87 -26.61 5.27 -6.49
C ALA A 87 -25.80 6.22 -7.39
N GLY A 88 -24.67 5.76 -7.89
CA GLY A 88 -23.94 6.37 -8.99
C GLY A 88 -24.29 5.69 -10.31
N LYS A 89 -24.64 6.46 -11.36
CA LYS A 89 -24.90 5.88 -12.69
C LYS A 89 -23.64 5.23 -13.28
N GLU A 90 -22.49 5.86 -13.06
CA GLU A 90 -21.19 5.40 -13.51
C GLU A 90 -20.17 5.69 -12.40
N ILE A 91 -19.63 4.63 -11.81
CA ILE A 91 -18.55 4.72 -10.83
C ILE A 91 -17.30 4.22 -11.54
N LYS A 92 -16.29 5.07 -11.71
CA LYS A 92 -15.07 4.72 -12.42
C LYS A 92 -14.27 3.70 -11.61
N THR A 93 -13.98 2.51 -12.15
CA THR A 93 -13.10 1.56 -11.44
C THR A 93 -11.64 2.03 -11.41
N LYS A 94 -11.18 2.70 -12.47
CA LYS A 94 -9.79 3.14 -12.65
C LYS A 94 -9.66 4.64 -12.38
N LEU A 95 -9.30 4.99 -11.16
CA LEU A 95 -9.03 6.36 -10.71
C LEU A 95 -7.54 6.68 -10.59
N PHE A 96 -6.71 5.65 -10.52
CA PHE A 96 -5.27 5.79 -10.27
C PHE A 96 -4.45 5.71 -11.57
N ALA A 97 -3.46 6.58 -11.71
CA ALA A 97 -2.51 6.59 -12.82
C ALA A 97 -1.50 5.43 -12.71
N ASP A 98 -1.84 4.27 -13.28
CA ASP A 98 -1.02 3.06 -13.22
C ASP A 98 0.39 3.23 -13.83
N THR A 99 0.56 4.15 -14.77
CA THR A 99 1.87 4.49 -15.36
C THR A 99 2.89 4.92 -14.31
N LEU A 100 2.46 5.58 -13.23
CA LEU A 100 3.35 5.95 -12.12
C LEU A 100 3.89 4.72 -11.41
N VAL A 101 3.03 3.76 -11.09
CA VAL A 101 3.43 2.52 -10.41
C VAL A 101 4.25 1.64 -11.35
N LYS A 102 3.89 1.56 -12.64
CA LYS A 102 4.68 0.86 -13.65
C LYS A 102 6.12 1.38 -13.70
N ASN A 103 6.30 2.70 -13.63
CA ASN A 103 7.63 3.32 -13.65
C ASN A 103 8.46 3.03 -12.39
N ILE A 104 7.83 2.73 -11.25
CA ILE A 104 8.55 2.32 -10.02
C ILE A 104 9.31 1.01 -10.23
N PHE A 105 8.86 0.12 -11.13
CA PHE A 105 9.58 -1.13 -11.43
C PHE A 105 10.66 -0.99 -12.51
N THR A 106 10.90 0.24 -12.99
CA THR A 106 11.96 0.53 -13.96
C THR A 106 13.13 1.15 -13.20
N PHE A 107 14.15 0.33 -12.93
CA PHE A 107 15.40 0.83 -12.34
C PHE A 107 16.19 1.61 -13.41
N VAL A 108 16.36 2.90 -13.19
CA VAL A 108 17.20 3.76 -14.03
C VAL A 108 18.40 4.20 -13.17
N PRO A 109 19.61 3.67 -13.42
CA PRO A 109 20.78 4.10 -12.68
C PRO A 109 21.10 5.56 -13.05
N ASP A 110 20.95 6.46 -12.08
CA ASP A 110 21.40 7.84 -12.14
C ASP A 110 22.68 8.04 -11.30
N GLY A 111 23.74 8.53 -11.94
CA GLY A 111 25.04 8.73 -11.29
C GLY A 111 25.90 7.46 -11.20
N SER A 112 26.91 7.49 -10.32
CA SER A 112 27.88 6.39 -10.18
C SER A 112 27.34 5.30 -9.26
N PHE A 113 27.31 4.06 -9.74
CA PHE A 113 27.01 2.88 -8.94
C PHE A 113 28.27 2.04 -8.72
N ALA A 114 28.47 1.58 -7.50
CA ALA A 114 29.41 0.48 -7.25
C ALA A 114 28.73 -0.84 -7.62
N ILE A 115 29.43 -1.71 -8.36
CA ILE A 115 28.95 -3.05 -8.65
C ILE A 115 29.65 -4.02 -7.69
N VAL A 116 28.87 -4.82 -6.98
CA VAL A 116 29.34 -5.86 -6.08
C VAL A 116 28.84 -7.20 -6.59
N GLU A 117 29.79 -8.06 -6.97
CA GLU A 117 29.48 -9.38 -7.51
C GLU A 117 29.11 -10.37 -6.41
N GLY A 118 28.09 -11.18 -6.69
CA GLY A 118 27.62 -12.25 -5.80
C GLY A 118 26.81 -11.74 -4.61
N ASN A 119 26.78 -12.57 -3.57
CA ASN A 119 26.00 -12.30 -2.37
C ASN A 119 26.74 -11.33 -1.44
N ARG A 120 25.99 -10.46 -0.77
CA ARG A 120 26.54 -9.49 0.19
C ARG A 120 25.73 -9.45 1.47
N SER A 121 26.42 -9.35 2.60
CA SER A 121 25.83 -8.92 3.88
C SER A 121 26.29 -7.50 4.15
N LEU A 122 25.36 -6.63 4.55
CA LEU A 122 25.65 -5.25 4.93
C LEU A 122 25.07 -4.97 6.31
N SER A 123 25.90 -4.44 7.20
CA SER A 123 25.42 -3.79 8.41
C SER A 123 24.83 -2.42 8.08
N PRO A 124 23.89 -1.88 8.89
CA PRO A 124 23.44 -0.51 8.73
C PRO A 124 24.55 0.54 8.75
N GLY A 125 25.62 0.32 9.53
CA GLY A 125 26.79 1.19 9.55
C GLY A 125 27.57 1.20 8.22
N GLU A 126 27.65 0.06 7.53
CA GLU A 126 28.19 0.03 6.17
C GLU A 126 27.29 0.82 5.22
N LEU A 127 25.96 0.63 5.29
CA LEU A 127 25.00 1.39 4.48
C LEU A 127 25.27 2.89 4.58
N ASP A 128 25.49 3.44 5.79
CA ASP A 128 25.71 4.87 6.06
C ASP A 128 26.88 5.50 5.27
N THR A 129 27.82 4.68 4.83
CA THR A 129 28.99 5.11 4.04
C THR A 129 28.87 4.78 2.55
N LEU A 130 27.91 3.93 2.18
CA LEU A 130 27.74 3.49 0.81
C LEU A 130 27.16 4.59 -0.06
N LYS A 131 27.70 4.67 -1.28
CA LYS A 131 27.04 5.28 -2.42
C LYS A 131 26.01 4.32 -3.00
N ASN A 132 25.32 4.76 -4.04
CA ASN A 132 24.49 3.92 -4.88
C ASN A 132 25.23 2.62 -5.28
N ILE A 133 24.55 1.48 -5.15
CA ILE A 133 25.17 0.15 -5.29
C ILE A 133 24.25 -0.81 -6.07
N ILE A 134 24.86 -1.65 -6.88
CA ILE A 134 24.23 -2.78 -7.56
C ILE A 134 24.89 -4.05 -7.02
N ILE A 135 24.08 -4.98 -6.50
CA ILE A 135 24.50 -6.28 -6.00
C ILE A 135 23.93 -7.33 -6.95
N THR A 136 24.78 -8.15 -7.57
CA THR A 136 24.32 -9.11 -8.59
C THR A 136 23.67 -10.36 -7.98
N GLY A 137 24.00 -10.71 -6.73
CA GLY A 137 23.38 -11.79 -5.97
C GLY A 137 22.39 -11.32 -4.91
N ASP A 138 22.29 -12.11 -3.84
CA ASP A 138 21.42 -11.83 -2.69
C ASP A 138 22.03 -10.74 -1.79
N LEU A 139 21.18 -9.87 -1.23
CA LEU A 139 21.56 -8.90 -0.21
C LEU A 139 20.91 -9.29 1.12
N ARG A 140 21.73 -9.39 2.17
CA ARG A 140 21.31 -9.49 3.56
C ARG A 140 21.68 -8.21 4.30
N ILE A 141 20.73 -7.62 5.03
CA ILE A 141 20.95 -6.45 5.87
C ILE A 141 20.71 -6.85 7.32
N ASN A 142 21.71 -6.65 8.19
CA ASN A 142 21.65 -7.13 9.56
C ASN A 142 22.27 -6.15 10.58
N GLY A 143 21.52 -5.89 11.64
CA GLY A 143 21.98 -5.12 12.81
C GLY A 143 21.28 -3.79 13.01
N ILE A 144 21.78 -2.98 13.94
CA ILE A 144 21.16 -1.71 14.34
C ILE A 144 22.05 -0.57 13.84
N GLY A 145 21.49 0.42 13.12
CA GLY A 145 22.23 1.64 12.78
C GLY A 145 21.41 2.67 12.00
N GLY A 146 22.08 3.71 11.50
CA GLY A 146 21.43 4.89 10.93
C GLY A 146 21.19 6.05 11.91
N SER A 147 21.94 6.14 13.02
CA SER A 147 21.85 7.30 13.94
C SER A 147 22.43 8.57 13.33
N LYS A 148 23.32 8.43 12.34
CA LYS A 148 23.86 9.56 11.60
C LYS A 148 22.99 9.82 10.40
N VAL A 149 22.39 10.98 10.47
CA VAL A 149 21.44 11.53 9.56
C VAL A 149 22.13 11.90 8.23
N ASN A 150 22.62 10.90 7.49
CA ASN A 150 23.29 11.09 6.23
C ASN A 150 22.23 10.98 5.10
N TYR A 151 21.73 12.14 4.67
CA TYR A 151 20.54 12.27 3.84
C TYR A 151 20.78 12.10 2.33
N THR A 152 21.86 11.43 1.92
CA THR A 152 21.99 11.06 0.52
C THR A 152 21.06 9.88 0.24
N ASN A 153 20.13 10.07 -0.69
CA ASN A 153 19.21 9.05 -1.16
C ASN A 153 19.97 7.82 -1.65
N LEU A 154 20.01 6.75 -0.85
CA LEU A 154 20.74 5.55 -1.20
C LEU A 154 19.87 4.67 -2.10
N LYS A 155 20.34 4.45 -3.32
CA LYS A 155 19.74 3.51 -4.25
C LYS A 155 20.48 2.19 -4.23
N ILE A 156 19.76 1.11 -3.94
CA ILE A 156 20.27 -0.25 -3.95
C ILE A 156 19.51 -1.04 -5.02
N LYS A 157 20.24 -1.64 -5.95
CA LYS A 157 19.71 -2.66 -6.85
C LYS A 157 20.19 -4.02 -6.39
N VAL A 158 19.27 -4.96 -6.19
CA VAL A 158 19.54 -6.35 -5.79
C VAL A 158 19.07 -7.28 -6.92
N GLY A 159 19.99 -8.05 -7.50
CA GLY A 159 19.69 -9.04 -8.54
C GLY A 159 19.09 -10.33 -7.98
N GLY A 160 19.43 -10.67 -6.75
CA GLY A 160 18.88 -11.81 -6.01
C GLY A 160 17.71 -11.43 -5.10
N LYS A 161 17.63 -12.09 -3.95
CA LYS A 161 16.69 -11.84 -2.86
C LYS A 161 17.23 -10.77 -1.91
N LEU A 162 16.32 -10.03 -1.29
CA LEU A 162 16.61 -9.12 -0.19
C LEU A 162 16.13 -9.74 1.13
N PHE A 163 17.03 -9.83 2.10
CA PHE A 163 16.73 -10.22 3.48
C PHE A 163 17.05 -9.06 4.40
N ILE A 164 16.08 -8.61 5.20
CA ILE A 164 16.29 -7.66 6.28
C ILE A 164 16.07 -8.45 7.57
N ASP A 165 17.18 -8.77 8.24
CA ASP A 165 17.21 -9.74 9.34
C ASP A 165 16.50 -9.24 10.59
N GLU A 166 16.09 -10.18 11.43
CA GLU A 166 15.39 -9.90 12.67
C GLU A 166 16.11 -8.85 13.54
N GLY A 167 15.32 -7.91 14.08
CA GLY A 167 15.82 -6.84 14.94
C GLY A 167 16.62 -5.76 14.22
N THR A 168 16.71 -5.81 12.88
CA THR A 168 17.41 -4.77 12.11
C THR A 168 16.69 -3.44 12.21
N GLU A 169 17.45 -2.35 12.39
CA GLU A 169 16.91 -0.99 12.36
C GLU A 169 17.55 -0.19 11.21
N LEU A 170 16.70 0.36 10.33
CA LEU A 170 17.06 1.15 9.16
C LEU A 170 16.37 2.51 9.23
N ARG A 171 17.10 3.55 9.66
CA ARG A 171 16.53 4.90 9.87
C ARG A 171 17.01 5.94 8.85
N ARG A 172 17.08 5.55 7.58
CA ARG A 172 17.62 6.40 6.52
C ARG A 172 16.78 6.34 5.27
N GLU A 173 16.84 7.40 4.48
CA GLU A 173 16.17 7.39 3.18
C GLU A 173 16.85 6.41 2.22
N MET A 174 16.07 5.47 1.68
CA MET A 174 16.57 4.45 0.75
C MET A 174 15.52 4.05 -0.29
N GLU A 175 16.02 3.72 -1.47
CA GLU A 175 15.25 3.11 -2.56
C GLU A 175 15.89 1.77 -2.91
N ILE A 176 15.16 0.68 -2.64
CA ILE A 176 15.63 -0.68 -2.91
C ILE A 176 14.80 -1.30 -4.04
N TYR A 177 15.49 -1.68 -5.10
CA TYR A 177 14.93 -2.39 -6.25
C TYR A 177 15.42 -3.83 -6.21
N CYS A 178 14.52 -4.79 -6.08
CA CYS A 178 14.86 -6.21 -5.92
C CYS A 178 14.25 -7.03 -7.08
N ASP A 179 15.07 -7.81 -7.79
CA ASP A 179 14.57 -8.65 -8.88
C ASP A 179 13.83 -9.90 -8.38
N SER A 180 14.18 -10.37 -7.18
CA SER A 180 13.54 -11.52 -6.52
C SER A 180 12.74 -11.12 -5.28
N ALA A 181 12.39 -12.09 -4.44
CA ALA A 181 11.58 -11.87 -3.23
C ALA A 181 12.30 -10.99 -2.19
N VAL A 182 11.49 -10.27 -1.42
CA VAL A 182 11.93 -9.49 -0.25
C VAL A 182 11.37 -10.14 1.00
N ALA A 183 12.24 -10.45 1.96
CA ALA A 183 11.88 -10.91 3.29
C ALA A 183 12.31 -9.84 4.32
N ILE A 184 11.33 -9.24 4.98
CA ILE A 184 11.50 -8.41 6.17
C ILE A 184 11.18 -9.32 7.35
N GLU A 185 12.21 -9.76 8.07
CA GLU A 185 12.07 -10.67 9.20
C GLU A 185 11.39 -9.98 10.40
N PRO A 186 11.02 -10.74 11.46
CA PRO A 186 10.35 -10.16 12.63
C PRO A 186 11.11 -9.02 13.30
N ASN A 187 10.37 -8.16 14.02
CA ASN A 187 10.91 -7.10 14.87
C ASN A 187 11.84 -6.10 14.15
N VAL A 188 11.70 -5.97 12.82
CA VAL A 188 12.47 -5.03 12.02
C VAL A 188 11.86 -3.63 12.11
N LYS A 189 12.71 -2.60 12.19
CA LYS A 189 12.28 -1.20 12.08
C LYS A 189 12.82 -0.56 10.81
N ILE A 190 11.93 -0.06 9.97
CA ILE A 190 12.31 0.65 8.73
C ILE A 190 11.65 2.01 8.72
N GLU A 191 12.45 3.04 8.52
CA GLU A 191 11.98 4.39 8.29
C GLU A 191 12.46 4.87 6.92
N ASN A 192 11.55 5.49 6.16
CA ASN A 192 11.90 6.27 4.95
C ASN A 192 12.39 5.40 3.78
N ALA A 193 11.79 4.24 3.59
CA ALA A 193 12.19 3.31 2.54
C ALA A 193 11.12 3.18 1.44
N MET A 194 11.57 3.16 0.19
CA MET A 194 10.82 2.57 -0.91
C MET A 194 11.44 1.22 -1.26
N ILE A 195 10.64 0.16 -1.27
CA ILE A 195 11.08 -1.18 -1.66
C ILE A 195 10.19 -1.67 -2.78
N ALA A 196 10.78 -2.00 -3.93
CA ALA A 196 10.07 -2.48 -5.11
C ALA A 196 10.59 -3.83 -5.59
N THR A 197 9.71 -4.79 -5.84
CA THR A 197 10.05 -6.12 -6.38
C THR A 197 9.07 -6.64 -7.42
N ARG A 198 9.58 -7.37 -8.43
CA ARG A 198 8.74 -8.13 -9.38
C ARG A 198 8.32 -9.52 -8.86
N SER A 199 8.56 -9.78 -7.58
CA SER A 199 8.22 -11.03 -6.88
C SER A 199 7.26 -10.73 -5.72
N GLY A 200 7.40 -11.42 -4.58
CA GLY A 200 6.63 -11.18 -3.36
C GLY A 200 7.43 -10.43 -2.29
N ILE A 201 6.71 -9.75 -1.40
CA ILE A 201 7.23 -9.15 -0.16
C ILE A 201 6.56 -9.85 1.03
N SER A 202 7.34 -10.28 2.02
CA SER A 202 6.84 -10.73 3.33
C SER A 202 7.33 -9.82 4.44
N VAL A 203 6.44 -9.42 5.34
CA VAL A 203 6.74 -8.61 6.53
C VAL A 203 6.41 -9.42 7.77
N GLY A 204 7.44 -9.68 8.58
CA GLY A 204 7.34 -10.48 9.79
C GLY A 204 6.73 -9.71 10.97
N GLN A 205 6.23 -10.49 11.93
CA GLN A 205 5.60 -10.02 13.17
C GLN A 205 6.42 -8.98 13.94
N GLY A 206 5.73 -8.03 14.56
CA GLY A 206 6.35 -7.01 15.41
C GLY A 206 7.15 -5.94 14.65
N SER A 207 7.20 -6.01 13.31
CA SER A 207 7.92 -5.01 12.52
C SER A 207 7.21 -3.65 12.55
N GLU A 208 7.99 -2.58 12.67
CA GLU A 208 7.50 -1.20 12.64
C GLU A 208 8.04 -0.47 11.40
N LEU A 209 7.14 -0.06 10.51
CA LEU A 209 7.50 0.57 9.24
C LEU A 209 6.91 1.97 9.17
N GLN A 210 7.73 3.01 9.01
CA GLN A 210 7.29 4.40 9.01
C GLN A 210 7.76 5.13 7.76
N TYR A 211 6.86 5.89 7.10
CA TYR A 211 7.15 6.49 5.79
C TYR A 211 7.64 5.44 4.76
N VAL A 212 7.09 4.22 4.81
CA VAL A 212 7.53 3.11 3.94
C VAL A 212 6.55 2.91 2.79
N GLN A 213 7.10 2.65 1.61
CA GLN A 213 6.32 2.30 0.42
C GLN A 213 6.79 0.94 -0.12
N LEU A 214 5.90 -0.05 -0.11
CA LEU A 214 6.16 -1.41 -0.58
C LEU A 214 5.43 -1.66 -1.89
N PHE A 215 6.18 -1.97 -2.95
CA PHE A 215 5.66 -2.23 -4.29
C PHE A 215 5.99 -3.65 -4.71
N SER A 216 4.98 -4.40 -5.13
CA SER A 216 5.11 -5.78 -5.55
C SER A 216 4.29 -6.05 -6.80
N THR A 217 4.72 -6.98 -7.64
CA THR A 217 3.89 -7.47 -8.75
C THR A 217 3.27 -8.83 -8.50
N LYS A 218 3.65 -9.57 -7.44
CA LYS A 218 3.06 -10.89 -7.14
C LYS A 218 2.28 -10.94 -5.84
N SER A 219 2.92 -10.56 -4.74
CA SER A 219 2.26 -10.58 -3.43
C SER A 219 2.89 -9.64 -2.41
N ILE A 220 2.08 -9.23 -1.44
CA ILE A 220 2.53 -8.56 -0.22
C ILE A 220 1.83 -9.25 0.94
N ASN A 221 2.57 -9.92 1.81
CA ASN A 221 2.01 -10.58 2.98
C ASN A 221 2.59 -9.91 4.23
N SER A 222 1.72 -9.51 5.14
CA SER A 222 2.08 -8.90 6.42
C SER A 222 1.39 -9.65 7.55
N ASP A 223 2.14 -10.00 8.58
CA ASP A 223 1.61 -10.62 9.79
C ASP A 223 2.04 -9.80 11.00
N GLN A 224 1.08 -9.35 11.81
CA GLN A 224 1.31 -8.61 13.06
C GLN A 224 2.30 -7.44 12.96
N ALA A 225 2.29 -6.72 11.82
CA ALA A 225 3.15 -5.57 11.59
C ALA A 225 2.40 -4.24 11.82
N TYR A 226 3.18 -3.19 12.05
CA TYR A 226 2.70 -1.84 12.32
C TYR A 226 3.26 -0.87 11.29
N PHE A 227 2.40 -0.43 10.37
CA PHE A 227 2.75 0.58 9.38
C PHE A 227 2.27 1.95 9.85
N LYS A 228 3.19 2.88 10.08
CA LYS A 228 2.92 4.25 10.51
C LYS A 228 2.75 5.17 9.30
N PHE A 229 1.92 6.20 9.46
CA PHE A 229 1.55 7.09 8.38
C PHE A 229 2.73 7.95 7.90
N PRO A 230 2.80 8.25 6.59
CA PRO A 230 2.11 7.61 5.47
C PRO A 230 2.87 6.36 5.02
N SER A 231 2.25 5.19 5.16
CA SER A 231 2.74 3.97 4.53
C SER A 231 1.88 3.59 3.32
N ILE A 232 2.51 3.05 2.28
CA ILE A 232 1.82 2.59 1.07
C ILE A 232 2.20 1.14 0.81
N LEU A 233 1.19 0.29 0.69
CA LEU A 233 1.32 -1.07 0.17
C LEU A 233 0.65 -1.10 -1.19
N CYS A 234 1.38 -1.45 -2.24
CA CYS A 234 0.86 -1.43 -3.61
C CYS A 234 1.21 -2.72 -4.35
N LEU A 235 0.17 -3.46 -4.72
CA LEU A 235 0.24 -4.60 -5.61
C LEU A 235 -0.13 -4.16 -7.03
N TYR A 236 0.81 -4.30 -7.95
CA TYR A 236 0.62 -3.91 -9.35
C TYR A 236 0.52 -5.12 -10.28
N ILE A 237 -0.53 -5.18 -11.08
CA ILE A 237 -0.80 -6.29 -11.98
C ILE A 237 -0.63 -5.84 -13.43
N GLU A 238 0.40 -6.38 -14.10
CA GLU A 238 0.58 -6.26 -15.54
C GLU A 238 -0.23 -7.36 -16.25
N THR A 239 -1.31 -6.99 -16.93
CA THR A 239 -2.22 -7.92 -17.60
C THR A 239 -1.77 -8.35 -19.01
N THR A 240 -0.62 -7.86 -19.47
CA THR A 240 -0.14 -8.01 -20.85
C THR A 240 0.19 -9.43 -21.32
N ASN A 241 0.23 -10.44 -20.44
CA ASN A 241 0.86 -11.73 -20.79
C ASN A 241 0.21 -13.02 -20.27
N LYS A 242 -0.88 -12.99 -19.48
CA LYS A 242 -1.44 -14.22 -18.90
C LYS A 242 -2.96 -14.25 -18.82
N LYS A 243 -3.52 -15.45 -18.90
CA LYS A 243 -4.87 -15.78 -18.44
C LYS A 243 -4.75 -16.25 -16.98
N ASN A 244 -5.67 -15.86 -16.11
CA ASN A 244 -5.75 -16.24 -14.68
C ASN A 244 -4.67 -15.65 -13.77
N TYR A 245 -4.86 -14.39 -13.37
CA TYR A 245 -4.05 -13.74 -12.34
C TYR A 245 -4.59 -14.10 -10.95
N ARG A 246 -3.71 -14.41 -10.00
CA ARG A 246 -4.07 -14.82 -8.62
C ARG A 246 -3.16 -14.14 -7.59
N ASN A 247 -2.84 -12.89 -7.86
CA ASN A 247 -1.89 -12.12 -7.08
C ASN A 247 -2.61 -11.60 -5.84
N GLN A 248 -1.96 -11.60 -4.68
CA GLN A 248 -2.65 -11.27 -3.44
C GLN A 248 -1.84 -10.35 -2.53
N MET A 249 -2.52 -9.39 -1.94
CA MET A 249 -2.03 -8.67 -0.77
C MET A 249 -2.81 -9.19 0.43
N GLU A 250 -2.13 -9.66 1.47
CA GLU A 250 -2.76 -10.23 2.65
C GLU A 250 -2.21 -9.56 3.91
N LEU A 251 -3.09 -8.91 4.68
CA LEU A 251 -2.78 -8.29 5.95
C LEU A 251 -3.42 -9.10 7.08
N LYS A 252 -2.59 -9.73 7.92
CA LYS A 252 -2.98 -10.52 9.08
C LYS A 252 -2.63 -9.80 10.36
N SER A 253 -3.62 -9.55 11.22
CA SER A 253 -3.46 -8.86 12.50
C SER A 253 -2.58 -7.61 12.41
N THR A 254 -2.65 -6.92 11.26
CA THR A 254 -1.74 -5.84 10.87
C THR A 254 -2.43 -4.50 11.06
N THR A 255 -1.72 -3.52 11.60
CA THR A 255 -2.20 -2.13 11.67
C THR A 255 -1.56 -1.32 10.54
N LEU A 256 -2.38 -0.81 9.62
CA LEU A 256 -1.94 0.03 8.51
C LEU A 256 -2.46 1.45 8.64
N ASN A 257 -1.57 2.39 8.97
CA ASN A 257 -1.84 3.82 8.86
C ASN A 257 -1.37 4.31 7.50
N GLY A 258 -2.25 4.31 6.50
CA GLY A 258 -1.85 4.53 5.12
C GLY A 258 -2.80 3.97 4.05
N SER A 259 -2.24 3.55 2.93
CA SER A 259 -3.01 3.04 1.78
C SER A 259 -2.61 1.62 1.41
N ALA A 260 -3.58 0.72 1.29
CA ALA A 260 -3.45 -0.59 0.65
C ALA A 260 -4.06 -0.53 -0.75
N MET A 261 -3.27 -0.81 -1.78
CA MET A 261 -3.62 -0.58 -3.17
C MET A 261 -3.40 -1.81 -4.03
N LEU A 262 -4.37 -2.12 -4.88
CA LEU A 262 -4.26 -3.06 -5.98
C LEU A 262 -4.59 -2.32 -7.26
N VAL A 263 -3.56 -2.12 -8.08
CA VAL A 263 -3.62 -1.36 -9.33
C VAL A 263 -3.36 -2.31 -10.49
N CYS A 264 -4.17 -2.21 -11.54
CA CYS A 264 -4.05 -3.00 -12.76
C CYS A 264 -3.84 -2.07 -13.95
N ASP A 265 -3.09 -2.51 -14.96
CA ASP A 265 -3.11 -1.83 -16.26
C ASP A 265 -4.52 -1.92 -16.90
N ILE A 266 -5.25 -3.02 -16.71
CA ILE A 266 -6.67 -3.18 -17.07
C ILE A 266 -7.50 -3.54 -15.84
N ALA A 267 -8.34 -2.61 -15.39
CA ALA A 267 -9.24 -2.78 -14.24
C ALA A 267 -10.39 -3.76 -14.55
N GLY A 268 -10.78 -4.58 -13.56
CA GLY A 268 -11.92 -5.49 -13.68
C GLY A 268 -11.81 -6.55 -14.79
N LEU A 269 -10.59 -6.87 -15.25
CA LEU A 269 -10.36 -7.84 -16.33
C LEU A 269 -10.91 -9.23 -15.96
N SER A 270 -11.71 -9.82 -16.84
CA SER A 270 -12.25 -11.17 -16.65
C SER A 270 -11.13 -12.21 -16.45
N GLY A 271 -11.29 -13.08 -15.46
CA GLY A 271 -10.28 -14.08 -15.07
C GLY A 271 -9.14 -13.54 -14.20
N ASN A 272 -9.06 -12.23 -13.95
CA ASN A 272 -8.18 -11.69 -12.93
C ASN A 272 -8.82 -11.94 -11.55
N GLN A 273 -8.27 -12.86 -10.77
CA GLN A 273 -8.69 -13.18 -9.41
C GLN A 273 -7.80 -12.51 -8.35
N SER A 274 -7.00 -11.51 -8.74
CA SER A 274 -6.13 -10.81 -7.82
C SER A 274 -6.93 -9.99 -6.81
N LYS A 275 -6.51 -9.99 -5.55
CA LYS A 275 -7.28 -9.38 -4.46
C LYS A 275 -6.43 -8.82 -3.33
N ILE A 276 -7.03 -7.89 -2.57
CA ILE A 276 -6.55 -7.49 -1.25
C ILE A 276 -7.36 -8.27 -0.20
N ILE A 277 -6.70 -8.84 0.79
CA ILE A 277 -7.29 -9.58 1.90
C ILE A 277 -6.92 -8.86 3.20
N ILE A 278 -7.94 -8.49 3.98
CA ILE A 278 -7.78 -7.88 5.30
C ILE A 278 -8.45 -8.81 6.31
N ASP A 279 -7.67 -9.43 7.18
CA ASP A 279 -8.22 -10.34 8.18
C ASP A 279 -8.99 -9.61 9.29
N GLU A 280 -9.73 -10.39 10.07
CA GLU A 280 -10.58 -9.94 11.19
C GLU A 280 -9.87 -9.09 12.25
N LYS A 281 -8.55 -9.27 12.43
CA LYS A 281 -7.74 -8.58 13.44
C LYS A 281 -6.96 -7.40 12.89
N SER A 282 -6.98 -7.19 11.58
CA SER A 282 -6.30 -6.06 10.95
C SER A 282 -7.13 -4.79 11.08
N VAL A 283 -6.41 -3.67 11.20
CA VAL A 283 -7.00 -2.33 11.26
C VAL A 283 -6.33 -1.45 10.23
N VAL A 284 -7.12 -0.82 9.36
CA VAL A 284 -6.62 0.14 8.36
C VAL A 284 -7.12 1.55 8.70
N HIS A 285 -6.21 2.44 9.07
CA HIS A 285 -6.47 3.87 9.21
C HIS A 285 -6.05 4.58 7.92
N GLY A 286 -6.99 4.75 7.00
CA GLY A 286 -6.70 5.32 5.69
C GLY A 286 -7.57 4.74 4.59
N MET A 287 -6.95 4.14 3.58
CA MET A 287 -7.67 3.73 2.38
C MET A 287 -7.33 2.33 1.92
N ILE A 288 -8.36 1.62 1.44
CA ILE A 288 -8.22 0.45 0.57
C ILE A 288 -8.69 0.86 -0.82
N TYR A 289 -7.83 0.69 -1.82
CA TYR A 289 -8.17 0.92 -3.23
C TYR A 289 -7.87 -0.35 -4.03
N SER A 290 -8.88 -0.95 -4.64
CA SER A 290 -8.71 -2.14 -5.48
C SER A 290 -9.42 -1.98 -6.81
N GLU A 291 -8.66 -2.00 -7.89
CA GLU A 291 -9.21 -2.05 -9.26
C GLU A 291 -9.75 -3.44 -9.64
N ASN A 292 -9.73 -4.37 -8.68
CA ASN A 292 -10.28 -5.71 -8.80
C ASN A 292 -10.99 -6.11 -7.49
N TYR A 293 -10.69 -7.27 -6.92
CA TYR A 293 -11.38 -7.76 -5.73
C TYR A 293 -10.77 -7.25 -4.42
N ALA A 294 -11.59 -7.17 -3.39
CA ALA A 294 -11.14 -7.12 -2.00
C ALA A 294 -11.98 -8.06 -1.13
N GLU A 295 -11.34 -8.69 -0.17
CA GLU A 295 -11.93 -9.54 0.85
C GLU A 295 -11.58 -8.92 2.21
N ILE A 296 -12.58 -8.36 2.90
CA ILE A 296 -12.34 -7.49 4.06
C ILE A 296 -13.18 -7.98 5.23
N HIS A 297 -12.50 -8.50 6.25
CA HIS A 297 -13.09 -8.95 7.52
C HIS A 297 -12.68 -8.06 8.71
N GLY A 298 -11.69 -7.18 8.53
CA GLY A 298 -11.14 -6.30 9.57
C GLY A 298 -11.86 -4.96 9.75
N GLU A 299 -11.25 -4.06 10.54
CA GLU A 299 -11.74 -2.70 10.79
C GLU A 299 -11.07 -1.67 9.86
N ILE A 300 -11.88 -0.89 9.16
CA ILE A 300 -11.44 0.19 8.27
C ILE A 300 -11.87 1.54 8.84
N ASN A 301 -10.91 2.29 9.35
CA ASN A 301 -11.07 3.67 9.81
C ASN A 301 -10.75 4.63 8.65
N GLY A 302 -11.62 4.64 7.65
CA GLY A 302 -11.42 5.44 6.44
C GLY A 302 -12.33 5.06 5.29
N SER A 303 -11.76 4.90 4.09
CA SER A 303 -12.50 4.69 2.85
C SER A 303 -12.09 3.39 2.16
N VAL A 304 -13.08 2.62 1.70
CA VAL A 304 -12.87 1.44 0.85
C VAL A 304 -13.39 1.75 -0.54
N TYR A 305 -12.53 1.70 -1.54
CA TYR A 305 -12.86 1.88 -2.95
C TYR A 305 -12.48 0.64 -3.72
N VAL A 306 -13.45 -0.12 -4.20
CA VAL A 306 -13.21 -1.44 -4.80
C VAL A 306 -14.03 -1.64 -6.06
N ASN A 307 -13.50 -2.41 -7.01
CA ASN A 307 -14.33 -2.93 -8.09
C ASN A 307 -15.40 -3.86 -7.53
N SER A 308 -15.01 -4.81 -6.70
CA SER A 308 -15.96 -5.75 -6.07
C SER A 308 -15.44 -6.24 -4.73
N LEU A 309 -16.38 -6.50 -3.80
CA LEU A 309 -16.08 -7.32 -2.64
C LEU A 309 -16.21 -8.80 -3.02
N TRP A 310 -15.33 -9.63 -2.47
CA TRP A 310 -15.31 -11.06 -2.74
C TRP A 310 -15.22 -11.82 -1.43
N TYR A 311 -16.07 -12.85 -1.30
CA TYR A 311 -16.00 -13.82 -0.22
C TYR A 311 -16.26 -15.20 -0.78
N TYR A 312 -15.57 -16.19 -0.21
CA TYR A 312 -15.74 -17.58 -0.60
C TYR A 312 -15.96 -18.46 0.62
N GLN A 313 -17.05 -19.22 0.58
CA GLN A 313 -17.33 -20.28 1.52
C GLN A 313 -17.72 -21.49 0.69
N GLU A 314 -16.87 -22.51 0.69
CA GLU A 314 -17.02 -23.67 -0.18
C GLU A 314 -18.45 -24.24 -0.14
N PRO A 315 -19.08 -24.48 -1.30
CA PRO A 315 -18.58 -24.32 -2.68
C PRO A 315 -18.97 -22.98 -3.36
N THR A 316 -19.41 -22.00 -2.58
CA THR A 316 -20.11 -20.79 -3.08
C THR A 316 -19.22 -19.55 -3.06
N GLU A 317 -19.22 -18.81 -4.17
CA GLU A 317 -18.64 -17.47 -4.26
C GLU A 317 -19.73 -16.40 -4.04
N TYR A 318 -19.42 -15.42 -3.21
CA TYR A 318 -20.29 -14.31 -2.84
C TYR A 318 -19.63 -13.01 -3.33
N LEU A 319 -20.26 -12.36 -4.33
CA LEU A 319 -19.79 -11.10 -4.90
C LEU A 319 -20.56 -9.91 -4.34
N ASN A 320 -19.84 -8.85 -3.96
CA ASN A 320 -20.39 -7.66 -3.32
C ASN A 320 -21.12 -7.94 -1.98
N TRP A 321 -20.74 -9.01 -1.29
CA TRP A 321 -21.17 -9.28 0.07
C TRP A 321 -20.19 -8.64 1.06
N MET A 322 -20.73 -7.80 1.93
CA MET A 322 -20.06 -7.25 3.10
C MET A 322 -20.33 -8.20 4.27
N ILE A 323 -19.29 -8.88 4.72
CA ILE A 323 -19.37 -9.93 5.73
C ILE A 323 -18.44 -9.52 6.87
N ASP A 324 -19.01 -9.36 8.06
CA ASP A 324 -18.30 -8.92 9.27
C ASP A 324 -17.48 -7.62 9.10
N LEU A 325 -17.77 -6.85 8.04
CA LEU A 325 -17.03 -5.64 7.67
C LEU A 325 -17.33 -4.53 8.67
N LYS A 326 -16.30 -3.99 9.31
CA LYS A 326 -16.40 -2.81 10.17
C LYS A 326 -15.76 -1.62 9.45
N SER A 327 -16.55 -0.68 8.98
CA SER A 327 -16.05 0.53 8.31
C SER A 327 -16.53 1.79 9.02
N ASN A 328 -15.63 2.73 9.30
CA ASN A 328 -15.96 4.00 9.93
C ASN A 328 -15.19 5.16 9.29
N ARG A 329 -15.87 5.85 8.37
CA ARG A 329 -15.31 7.01 7.66
C ARG A 329 -15.08 8.22 8.55
N LYS A 330 -15.84 8.37 9.65
CA LYS A 330 -15.73 9.49 10.60
C LYS A 330 -14.43 9.40 11.43
N LYS A 331 -13.82 8.21 11.53
CA LYS A 331 -12.53 7.99 12.20
C LYS A 331 -11.32 8.20 11.27
N LEU A 332 -11.52 8.58 10.00
CA LEU A 332 -10.39 8.94 9.15
C LEU A 332 -9.71 10.19 9.70
N ASP A 333 -8.39 10.14 9.83
CA ASP A 333 -7.59 11.30 10.22
C ASP A 333 -7.83 12.47 9.22
N PRO A 334 -8.21 13.68 9.67
CA PRO A 334 -8.31 14.85 8.80
C PRO A 334 -7.00 15.20 8.06
N GLU A 335 -5.86 14.73 8.59
CA GLU A 335 -4.53 14.87 8.00
C GLU A 335 -4.16 13.74 7.04
N PHE A 336 -5.06 12.78 6.80
CA PHE A 336 -4.84 11.72 5.82
C PHE A 336 -4.66 12.30 4.42
N LEU A 337 -3.68 11.77 3.69
CA LEU A 337 -3.33 12.20 2.34
C LEU A 337 -3.31 11.00 1.38
N LEU A 338 -3.78 11.23 0.17
CA LEU A 338 -3.77 10.27 -0.92
C LEU A 338 -2.40 10.22 -1.62
N PRO A 339 -2.00 9.05 -2.12
CA PRO A 339 -0.88 8.92 -3.06
C PRO A 339 -1.08 9.81 -4.29
N VAL A 340 0.02 10.29 -4.88
CA VAL A 340 0.00 11.31 -5.95
C VAL A 340 -0.66 10.88 -7.27
N GLY A 341 -0.94 9.59 -7.46
CA GLY A 341 -1.51 9.06 -8.72
C GLY A 341 -3.03 9.13 -8.84
N PHE A 342 -3.75 9.57 -7.82
CA PHE A 342 -5.18 9.87 -7.95
C PHE A 342 -5.36 11.26 -8.59
N SER A 343 -6.35 11.42 -9.50
CA SER A 343 -6.88 12.56 -10.33
C SER A 343 -6.25 13.99 -10.36
N ASP A 344 -6.76 14.85 -11.25
CA ASP A 344 -6.08 16.07 -11.74
C ASP A 344 -6.20 17.34 -10.86
N GLU A 345 -7.08 17.39 -9.85
CA GLU A 345 -7.15 18.59 -8.98
C GLU A 345 -5.90 18.70 -8.11
N GLN A 346 -5.07 19.71 -8.39
CA GLN A 346 -3.72 19.91 -7.82
C GLN A 346 -3.75 20.51 -6.40
N LYS A 347 -4.37 19.82 -5.44
CA LYS A 347 -4.28 20.19 -4.02
C LYS A 347 -3.33 19.26 -3.29
N TYR A 348 -2.11 19.76 -3.08
CA TYR A 348 -1.06 19.06 -2.35
C TYR A 348 -0.91 19.61 -0.93
N LYS A 349 -0.53 18.74 0.00
CA LYS A 349 -0.17 19.10 1.37
C LYS A 349 1.21 18.55 1.70
N LEU A 350 1.97 19.33 2.46
CA LEU A 350 3.25 18.91 3.00
C LEU A 350 3.02 17.75 3.96
N VAL A 351 3.62 16.61 3.68
CA VAL A 351 3.65 15.42 4.53
C VAL A 351 4.75 15.55 5.57
N ARG A 352 5.91 16.01 5.12
CA ARG A 352 7.14 16.04 5.89
C ARG A 352 8.15 16.97 5.25
N GLU A 353 8.92 17.65 6.08
CA GLU A 353 10.17 18.30 5.70
C GLU A 353 11.36 17.62 6.38
N THR A 354 12.49 17.65 5.69
CA THR A 354 13.75 17.06 6.16
C THR A 354 14.89 18.03 5.84
N TRP A 355 15.61 18.46 6.86
CA TRP A 355 16.74 19.39 6.73
C TRP A 355 18.06 18.64 6.63
N ILE A 356 18.85 18.95 5.62
CA ILE A 356 20.18 18.39 5.33
C ILE A 356 21.20 19.50 5.55
N TYR A 357 22.03 19.32 6.57
CA TYR A 357 23.09 20.24 6.98
C TYR A 357 24.45 19.81 6.45
#